data_AF-M0I676-F1
#
_entry.id   AF-M0I676-F1
#
_cell.length_a   1.000
_cell.length_b   1.000
_cell.length_c   1.000
_cell.angle_alpha   90.00
_cell.angle_beta   90.00
_cell.angle_gamma   90.00
#
_symmetry.space_group_name_H-M   'P 1'
#
loop_
_entity.id
_entity.type
_entity.pdbx_description
1 polymer ?
#
loop_
_entity_poly.entity_id
_entity_poly.type
_entity_poly.pdbx_seq_one_letter_code
_entity_poly.pdbx_strand_id
1 'polypeptide(L)' 'MARRVRSALAWGAASLLLVGVLAQGAVLLGLGIDASLGAVAAVAVASGVAVASVTYVIEPRLERKGRA' A
#
# COMPACT_ATOMS: atom_id res chain seq x y z
N MET A 1 1.15 9.56 18.75
CA MET A 1 1.04 9.47 17.28
C MET A 1 -0.26 10.12 16.85
N ALA A 2 -0.24 11.12 15.96
CA ALA A 2 -1.48 11.73 15.46
C ALA A 2 -2.33 10.70 14.70
N ARG A 3 -3.67 10.76 14.82
CA ARG A 3 -4.60 9.82 14.17
C ARG A 3 -4.31 9.63 12.67
N ARG A 4 -3.92 10.73 12.01
CA ARG A 4 -3.54 10.80 10.59
C ARG A 4 -2.34 9.94 10.24
N VAL A 5 -1.29 9.99 11.05
CA VAL A 5 -0.09 9.18 10.82
C VAL A 5 -0.40 7.70 11.04
N ARG A 6 -1.27 7.39 12.02
CA ARG A 6 -1.71 6.01 12.27
C ARG A 6 -2.57 5.46 11.11
N SER A 7 -3.46 6.27 10.54
CA SER A 7 -4.24 5.94 9.33
C SER A 7 -3.33 5.71 8.12
N ALA A 8 -2.43 6.66 7.84
CA ALA A 8 -1.47 6.57 6.74
C ALA A 8 -0.58 5.32 6.84
N LEU A 9 -0.06 5.01 8.03
CA LEU A 9 0.73 3.80 8.25
C LEU A 9 -0.10 2.52 8.09
N ALA A 10 -1.35 2.50 8.57
CA ALA A 10 -2.23 1.35 8.41
C ALA A 10 -2.52 1.06 6.93
N TRP A 11 -2.84 2.10 6.14
CA TRP A 11 -3.06 1.97 4.70
C TRP A 11 -1.79 1.60 3.94
N GLY A 12 -0.63 2.16 4.32
CA GLY A 12 0.67 1.76 3.78
C GLY A 12 0.99 0.29 4.05
N ALA A 13 0.77 -0.18 5.28
CA ALA A 13 0.95 -1.58 5.64
C ALA A 13 -0.04 -2.50 4.89
N ALA A 14 -1.31 -2.09 4.73
CA ALA A 14 -2.28 -2.82 3.96
C ALA A 14 -1.87 -2.99 2.49
N SER A 15 -1.31 -1.94 1.86
CA SER A 15 -0.74 -2.02 0.50
C SER A 15 0.42 -3.02 0.43
N LEU A 16 1.30 -3.01 1.43
CA LEU A 16 2.45 -3.90 1.48
C LEU A 16 2.00 -5.37 1.54
N LEU A 17 1.02 -5.67 2.40
CA LEU A 17 0.39 -6.99 2.49
C LEU A 17 -0.32 -7.38 1.19
N LEU A 18 -1.02 -6.44 0.54
CA LEU A 18 -1.70 -6.69 -0.72
C LEU A 18 -0.73 -7.12 -1.83
N VAL A 19 0.44 -6.48 -1.93
CA VAL A 19 1.47 -6.91 -2.89
C VAL A 19 1.93 -8.34 -2.63
N GLY A 20 2.12 -8.71 -1.36
CA GLY A 20 2.45 -10.08 -0.98
C GLY A 20 1.36 -11.08 -1.40
N VAL A 21 0.09 -10.75 -1.12
CA VAL A 21 -1.07 -11.56 -1.53
C VAL A 21 -1.14 -11.73 -3.04
N LEU A 22 -0.90 -10.67 -3.81
CA LEU A 22 -0.91 -10.71 -5.27
C LEU A 22 0.26 -11.55 -5.82
N ALA A 23 1.46 -11.37 -5.28
CA ALA A 23 2.63 -12.17 -5.69
C ALA A 23 2.40 -13.66 -5.41
N GLN A 24 1.86 -14.00 -4.24
CA GLN A 24 1.53 -15.38 -3.89
C GLN A 24 0.38 -15.94 -4.75
N GLY A 25 -0.64 -15.12 -5.02
CA GLY A 25 -1.73 -15.48 -5.93
C GLY A 25 -1.23 -15.76 -7.35
N ALA A 26 -0.26 -14.99 -7.85
CA ALA A 26 0.33 -15.21 -9.17
C ALA A 26 1.06 -16.55 -9.26
N VAL A 27 1.76 -16.96 -8.19
CA VAL A 27 2.40 -18.28 -8.10
C VAL A 27 1.34 -19.39 -8.09
N LEU A 28 0.30 -19.26 -7.26
CA LEU A 28 -0.77 -20.25 -7.16
C LEU A 28 -1.57 -20.43 -8.46
N LEU A 29 -1.77 -19.34 -9.20
CA LEU A 29 -2.49 -19.34 -10.47
C LEU A 29 -1.60 -19.71 -11.67
N GLY A 30 -0.30 -19.95 -11.46
CA GLY A 30 0.62 -20.34 -12.52
C GLY A 30 0.82 -19.25 -13.59
N LEU A 31 0.76 -17.97 -13.22
CA LEU A 31 0.86 -16.85 -14.16
C LEU A 31 2.25 -16.67 -14.79
N GLY A 32 3.22 -17.53 -14.48
CA GLY A 32 4.58 -17.48 -15.03
C GLY A 32 5.37 -16.23 -14.64
N ILE A 33 4.99 -15.56 -13.55
CA ILE A 33 5.68 -14.36 -13.07
C ILE A 33 6.93 -14.80 -12.29
N ASP A 34 8.06 -14.80 -12.96
CA ASP A 34 9.37 -15.13 -12.39
C ASP A 34 9.98 -13.91 -11.68
N ALA A 35 9.33 -13.47 -10.60
CA ALA A 35 9.81 -12.38 -9.77
C ALA A 35 10.61 -12.90 -8.59
N SER A 36 11.85 -12.43 -8.43
CA SER A 36 12.64 -12.75 -7.24
C SER A 36 11.99 -12.18 -5.98
N LEU A 37 12.22 -12.83 -4.83
CA LEU A 37 11.73 -12.35 -3.53
C LEU A 37 12.12 -10.88 -3.27
N GLY A 38 13.36 -10.52 -3.66
CA GLY A 38 13.86 -9.15 -3.56
C GLY A 38 13.07 -8.16 -4.41
N ALA A 39 12.68 -8.54 -5.63
CA ALA A 39 11.86 -7.69 -6.50
C ALA A 39 10.47 -7.48 -5.91
N VAL A 40 9.83 -8.55 -5.41
CA VAL A 40 8.52 -8.47 -4.75
C VAL A 40 8.59 -7.57 -3.51
N ALA A 41 9.63 -7.74 -2.68
CA ALA A 41 9.84 -6.91 -1.49
C ALA A 41 10.04 -5.43 -1.84
N ALA A 42 10.82 -5.13 -2.88
CA ALA A 42 11.04 -3.76 -3.33
C ALA A 42 9.73 -3.10 -3.81
N VAL A 43 8.92 -3.81 -4.58
CA VAL A 43 7.60 -3.33 -5.03
C VAL A 43 6.65 -3.14 -3.85
N ALA A 44 6.65 -4.08 -2.90
CA ALA A 44 5.81 -3.99 -1.71
C ALA A 44 6.15 -2.75 -0.88
N VAL A 45 7.44 -2.49 -0.64
CA VAL A 45 7.90 -1.29 0.08
C VAL A 45 7.56 -0.01 -0.68
N ALA A 46 7.85 0.05 -1.99
CA ALA A 46 7.56 1.22 -2.81
C ALA A 46 6.06 1.55 -2.82
N SER A 47 5.21 0.54 -2.97
CA SER A 47 3.75 0.70 -2.92
C SER A 47 3.28 1.18 -1.54
N GLY A 48 3.79 0.60 -0.45
CA GLY A 48 3.43 0.98 0.90
C GLY A 48 3.79 2.43 1.22
N VAL A 49 4.97 2.88 0.79
CA VAL A 49 5.39 4.29 0.93
C VAL A 49 4.49 5.22 0.12
N ALA A 50 4.19 4.86 -1.13
CA ALA A 50 3.32 5.66 -1.98
C ALA A 50 1.92 5.79 -1.37
N VAL A 51 1.31 4.68 -0.96
CA VAL A 51 -0.03 4.67 -0.35
C VAL A 51 -0.04 5.44 0.97
N ALA A 52 0.93 5.22 1.85
CA ALA A 52 1.01 5.98 3.11
C ALA A 52 1.10 7.50 2.86
N SER A 53 1.92 7.91 1.89
CA SER A 53 2.09 9.31 1.50
C SER A 53 0.79 9.90 0.96
N VAL A 54 0.13 9.18 0.05
CA VAL A 54 -1.15 9.59 -0.54
C VAL A 54 -2.23 9.71 0.51
N THR A 55 -2.40 8.72 1.38
CA THR A 55 -3.39 8.75 2.47
C THR A 55 -3.15 9.94 3.39
N TYR A 56 -1.89 10.19 3.78
CA TYR A 56 -1.54 11.32 4.62
C TYR A 56 -1.91 12.68 3.99
N VAL A 57 -1.72 12.82 2.67
CA VAL A 57 -1.98 14.08 1.94
C VAL A 57 -3.45 14.27 1.55
N ILE A 58 -4.15 13.20 1.17
CA ILE A 58 -5.51 13.27 0.60
C ILE A 58 -6.58 13.30 1.68
N GLU A 59 -6.45 12.53 2.76
CA GLU A 59 -7.42 12.47 3.87
C GLU A 59 -7.84 13.88 4.37
N PRO A 60 -6.91 14.83 4.63
CA PRO A 60 -7.31 16.20 5.02
C PRO A 60 -7.98 17.01 3.90
N ARG A 61 -7.72 16.72 2.62
CA ARG A 61 -8.36 17.43 1.50
C ARG A 61 -9.81 16.99 1.33
N LEU A 62 -10.09 15.70 1.53
CA LEU A 62 -11.45 15.17 1.50
C LEU A 62 -12.27 15.64 2.71
N GLU A 63 -11.70 15.64 3.91
CA GLU A 63 -12.35 16.18 5.12
C GLU A 63 -12.76 17.65 4.96
N ARG A 64 -11.95 18.46 4.24
CA ARG A 64 -12.30 19.86 3.95
C ARG A 64 -13.40 20.00 2.90
N LYS A 65 -13.43 19.10 1.90
CA LYS A 65 -14.42 19.16 0.82
C LYS A 65 -15.83 18.75 1.28
N GLY A 66 -15.93 17.93 2.33
CA GLY A 66 -17.21 17.49 2.91
C GLY A 66 -17.81 18.40 3.98
N ARG A 67 -17.20 19.55 4.29
CA ARG A 67 -17.72 20.55 5.26
C ARG A 67 -18.25 21.82 4.59
N ALA A 68 -18.44 21.81 3.27
CA ALA A 68 -19.06 22.90 2.53
C ALA A 68 -20.56 22.64 2.33
#